data_AF-A0A5D3EH74-F1
#
_entry.id   AF-A0A5D3EH74-F1
#
_cell.length_a   1.000
_cell.length_b   1.000
_cell.length_c   1.000
_cell.angle_alpha   90.00
_cell.angle_beta   90.00
_cell.angle_gamma   90.00
#
_symmetry.space_group_name_H-M   'P 1'
#
loop_
_entity.id
_entity.type
_entity.pdbx_description
1 polymer ?
#
loop_
_entity_poly.entity_id
_entity_poly.type
_entity_poly.pdbx_seq_one_letter_code
_entity_poly.pdbx_strand_id
1 'polypeptide(L)'
;MTNKEKELLDIAKEMMSINECEIALTGSLMLAYRGINKRREAKDIDLLISPDADIEEIKLPFSFDKEDEEVNKDGYVVAFRAYNKDEIKIEVMISDEMFHDINGVPCGSIKKLINAKRTYSTSDTNYNSKMKHTLDLEYLCHNNDEKVLS
;
A
#
# COMPACT_ATOMS: atom_id res chain seq x y z
N MET A 1 -3.75 7.93 -13.40
CA MET A 1 -2.82 8.47 -12.38
C MET A 1 -2.61 9.96 -12.58
N THR A 2 -2.49 10.71 -11.50
CA THR A 2 -2.08 12.13 -11.49
C THR A 2 -0.56 12.30 -11.55
N ASN A 3 -0.05 13.54 -11.59
CA ASN A 3 1.40 13.78 -11.50
C ASN A 3 1.96 13.43 -10.13
N LYS A 4 1.22 13.71 -9.04
CA LYS A 4 1.65 13.33 -7.70
C LYS A 4 1.75 11.81 -7.55
N GLU A 5 0.78 11.07 -8.10
CA GLU A 5 0.84 9.60 -8.08
C GLU A 5 2.00 9.02 -8.91
N LYS A 6 2.42 9.70 -9.98
CA LYS A 6 3.62 9.30 -10.73
C LYS A 6 4.87 9.47 -9.88
N GLU A 7 5.02 10.60 -9.19
CA GLU A 7 6.11 10.85 -8.24
C GLU A 7 6.15 9.78 -7.14
N LEU A 8 5.00 9.46 -6.54
CA LEU A 8 4.90 8.39 -5.53
C LEU A 8 5.27 7.01 -6.11
N LEU A 9 4.87 6.72 -7.36
CA LEU A 9 5.22 5.48 -8.02
C LEU A 9 6.72 5.38 -8.32
N ASP A 10 7.36 6.49 -8.68
CA ASP A 10 8.80 6.51 -8.95
C ASP A 10 9.59 6.22 -7.66
N ILE A 11 9.17 6.79 -6.52
CA ILE A 11 9.74 6.47 -5.19
C ILE A 11 9.51 4.99 -4.84
N ALA A 12 8.32 4.45 -5.10
CA ALA A 12 8.03 3.04 -4.85
C ALA A 12 8.91 2.11 -5.71
N LYS A 13 9.18 2.48 -6.97
CA LYS A 13 10.09 1.74 -7.85
C LYS A 13 11.54 1.85 -7.41
N GLU A 14 11.96 3.01 -6.91
CA GLU A 14 13.28 3.17 -6.32
C GLU A 14 13.45 2.20 -5.14
N MET A 15 12.48 2.15 -4.22
CA MET A 15 12.43 1.18 -3.12
C MET A 15 12.59 -0.26 -3.61
N MET A 16 11.85 -0.65 -4.64
CA MET A 16 11.94 -2.00 -5.24
C MET A 16 13.31 -2.28 -5.86
N SER A 17 14.00 -1.25 -6.38
CA SER A 17 15.26 -1.43 -7.09
C SER A 17 16.50 -1.47 -6.19
N ILE A 18 16.45 -0.79 -5.03
CA ILE A 18 17.59 -0.69 -4.10
C ILE A 18 17.64 -1.86 -3.10
N ASN A 19 16.53 -2.59 -2.97
CA ASN A 19 16.37 -3.72 -2.07
C ASN A 19 16.47 -5.05 -2.82
N GLU A 20 17.07 -6.05 -2.17
CA GLU A 20 17.19 -7.41 -2.74
C GLU A 20 15.95 -8.26 -2.46
N CYS A 21 15.20 -7.93 -1.41
CA CYS A 21 13.95 -8.60 -1.10
C CYS A 21 12.83 -8.20 -2.09
N GLU A 22 11.87 -9.10 -2.26
CA GLU A 22 10.71 -8.80 -3.09
C GLU A 22 9.82 -7.78 -2.39
N ILE A 23 9.56 -6.66 -3.06
CA ILE A 23 8.71 -5.57 -2.58
C ILE A 23 7.58 -5.36 -3.58
N ALA A 24 6.33 -5.34 -3.11
CA ALA A 24 5.16 -5.10 -3.96
C ALA A 24 4.36 -3.88 -3.55
N LEU A 25 3.77 -3.21 -4.55
CA LEU A 25 2.88 -2.08 -4.36
C LEU A 25 1.49 -2.55 -3.92
N THR A 26 0.90 -1.88 -2.94
CA THR A 26 -0.49 -2.11 -2.53
C THR A 26 -1.26 -0.79 -2.35
N GLY A 27 -2.43 -0.88 -1.72
CA GLY A 27 -3.18 0.30 -1.29
C GLY A 27 -3.69 1.16 -2.44
N SER A 28 -3.78 2.47 -2.18
CA SER A 28 -4.44 3.40 -3.13
C SER A 28 -3.59 3.67 -4.37
N LEU A 29 -2.25 3.63 -4.23
CA LEU A 29 -1.33 3.84 -5.33
C LEU A 29 -1.32 2.65 -6.30
N MET A 30 -1.39 1.41 -5.79
CA MET A 30 -1.60 0.22 -6.62
C MET A 30 -2.88 0.33 -7.46
N LEU A 31 -3.99 0.73 -6.85
CA LEU A 31 -5.26 0.91 -7.58
C LEU A 31 -5.11 1.94 -8.71
N ALA A 32 -4.44 3.07 -8.44
CA ALA A 32 -4.16 4.08 -9.45
C ALA A 32 -3.34 3.53 -10.63
N TYR A 33 -2.28 2.79 -10.30
CA TYR A 33 -1.36 2.20 -11.26
C TYR A 33 -2.02 1.15 -12.15
N ARG A 34 -2.93 0.35 -11.57
CA ARG A 34 -3.74 -0.64 -12.30
C ARG A 34 -4.89 -0.04 -13.12
N GLY A 35 -5.03 1.29 -13.14
CA GLY A 35 -6.12 1.97 -13.85
C GLY A 35 -7.49 1.77 -13.19
N ILE A 36 -7.54 1.37 -11.92
CA ILE A 36 -8.77 1.12 -11.18
C ILE A 36 -9.31 2.44 -10.65
N ASN A 37 -10.61 2.66 -10.87
CA ASN A 37 -11.23 3.89 -10.45
C ASN A 37 -11.39 3.92 -8.93
N LYS A 38 -10.83 4.96 -8.31
CA LYS A 38 -10.80 5.12 -6.85
C LYS A 38 -11.25 6.52 -6.46
N ARG A 39 -11.84 6.62 -5.28
CA ARG A 39 -12.51 7.84 -4.78
C ARG A 39 -11.60 9.07 -4.68
N ARG A 40 -10.31 8.88 -4.40
CA ARG A 40 -9.37 9.95 -4.07
C ARG A 40 -7.96 9.60 -4.54
N GLU A 41 -7.16 10.64 -4.78
CA GLU A 41 -5.72 10.53 -5.07
C GLU A 41 -4.98 9.78 -3.95
N ALA A 42 -3.97 8.98 -4.32
CA ALA A 42 -3.06 8.39 -3.33
C ALA A 42 -2.16 9.48 -2.72
N LYS A 43 -1.96 9.41 -1.40
CA LYS A 43 -1.10 10.35 -0.65
C LYS A 43 0.15 9.68 -0.09
N ASP A 44 0.01 8.40 0.23
CA ASP A 44 1.01 7.56 0.88
C ASP A 44 1.44 6.45 -0.09
N ILE A 45 2.61 5.89 0.15
CA ILE A 45 3.14 4.71 -0.55
C ILE A 45 2.98 3.52 0.37
N ASP A 46 2.11 2.59 0.00
CA ASP A 46 1.86 1.36 0.76
C ASP A 46 2.59 0.20 0.06
N LEU A 47 3.52 -0.46 0.77
CA LEU A 47 4.34 -1.55 0.24
C LEU A 47 4.16 -2.84 1.04
N LEU A 48 4.37 -3.97 0.36
CA LEU A 48 4.32 -5.32 0.92
C LEU A 48 5.69 -5.98 0.80
N ILE A 49 6.07 -6.73 1.83
CA ILE A 49 7.25 -7.59 1.87
C ILE A 49 6.87 -8.98 2.38
N SER A 50 7.70 -9.98 2.04
CA SER A 50 7.57 -11.35 2.55
C SER A 50 7.78 -11.42 4.07
N PRO A 51 7.15 -12.36 4.79
CA PRO A 51 7.41 -12.61 6.21
C PRO A 51 8.85 -13.04 6.52
N ASP A 52 9.56 -13.55 5.51
CA ASP A 52 10.96 -13.98 5.63
C ASP A 52 11.96 -12.85 5.33
N ALA A 53 11.50 -11.64 5.02
CA ALA A 53 12.37 -10.50 4.75
C ALA A 53 13.04 -9.99 6.03
N ASP A 54 14.35 -9.72 5.97
CA ASP A 54 15.06 -9.04 7.05
C ASP A 54 14.75 -7.55 7.01
N ILE A 55 13.88 -7.11 7.93
CA ILE A 55 13.38 -5.73 8.00
C ILE A 55 14.51 -4.73 8.26
N GLU A 56 15.55 -5.15 8.96
CA GLU A 56 16.70 -4.28 9.30
C GLU A 56 17.62 -4.03 8.10
N GLU A 57 17.58 -4.91 7.09
CA GLU A 57 18.35 -4.76 5.85
C GLU A 57 17.60 -3.97 4.77
N ILE A 58 16.33 -3.61 5.01
CA ILE A 58 15.54 -2.82 4.05
C ILE A 58 16.09 -1.39 3.98
N LYS A 59 16.60 -1.05 2.80
CA LYS A 59 17.10 0.28 2.46
C LYS A 59 15.96 1.20 2.09
N LEU A 60 16.11 2.47 2.48
CA LEU A 60 15.21 3.57 2.12
C LEU A 60 15.85 4.47 1.05
N PRO A 61 15.05 5.22 0.28
CA PRO A 61 15.57 6.27 -0.59
C PRO A 61 16.22 7.36 0.27
N PHE A 62 17.23 8.05 -0.27
CA PHE A 62 18.09 8.98 0.48
C PHE A 62 17.34 10.07 1.28
N SER A 63 16.13 10.46 0.85
CA SER A 63 15.34 11.52 1.50
C SER A 63 14.39 11.03 2.59
N PHE A 64 14.39 9.74 2.93
CA PHE A 64 13.45 9.16 3.90
C PHE A 64 14.16 8.74 5.18
N ASP A 65 13.55 9.11 6.29
CA ASP A 65 13.98 8.71 7.64
C ASP A 65 13.00 7.64 8.16
N LYS A 66 13.54 6.53 8.70
CA LYS A 66 12.76 5.42 9.27
C LYS A 66 12.19 5.83 10.63
N GLU A 67 10.91 5.59 10.84
CA GLU A 67 10.26 5.60 12.14
C GLU A 67 9.75 4.18 12.44
N ASP A 68 10.36 3.54 13.45
CA ASP A 68 9.97 2.19 13.85
C ASP A 68 8.63 2.22 14.59
N GLU A 69 7.64 1.52 14.04
CA GLU A 69 6.38 1.21 14.72
C GLU A 69 5.94 -0.21 14.30
N GLU A 70 6.29 -1.22 15.11
CA GLU A 70 5.62 -2.52 15.04
C GLU A 70 4.24 -2.39 15.69
N VAL A 71 3.23 -2.04 14.88
CA VAL A 71 1.83 -2.10 15.32
C VAL A 71 1.15 -3.25 14.61
N ASN A 72 0.84 -4.30 15.38
CA ASN A 72 -0.08 -5.32 14.94
C ASN A 72 -1.50 -4.70 14.89
N LYS A 73 -1.99 -4.46 13.67
CA LYS A 73 -3.38 -4.07 13.42
C LYS A 73 -4.08 -5.20 12.69
N ASP A 74 -5.37 -5.41 12.98
CA ASP A 74 -6.20 -6.38 12.25
C ASP A 74 -6.14 -6.10 10.73
N GLY A 75 -5.43 -6.94 9.98
CA GLY A 75 -5.11 -6.70 8.56
C GLY A 75 -3.69 -7.15 8.25
N TYR A 76 -2.83 -6.18 7.90
CA TYR A 76 -1.40 -6.41 7.72
C TYR A 76 -0.61 -6.03 8.97
N VAL A 77 0.51 -6.72 9.19
CA VAL A 77 1.50 -6.30 10.19
C VAL A 77 2.32 -5.18 9.57
N VAL A 78 2.32 -4.00 10.20
CA VAL A 78 3.19 -2.89 9.79
C VAL A 78 4.59 -3.19 10.31
N ALA A 79 5.56 -3.32 9.39
CA ALA A 79 6.97 -3.51 9.73
C ALA A 79 7.60 -2.20 10.20
N PHE A 80 7.45 -1.14 9.40
CA PHE A 80 7.90 0.19 9.74
C PHE A 80 7.18 1.26 8.90
N ARG A 81 7.35 2.52 9.30
CA ARG A 81 7.01 3.68 8.48
C ARG A 81 8.26 4.50 8.19
N ALA A 82 8.26 5.21 7.09
CA ALA A 82 9.30 6.19 6.79
C ALA A 82 8.67 7.45 6.24
N TYR A 83 9.26 8.59 6.56
CA TYR A 83 8.78 9.90 6.13
C TYR A 83 9.90 10.72 5.52
N ASN A 84 9.55 11.59 4.57
CA ASN A 84 10.46 12.61 4.08
C ASN A 84 10.02 14.01 4.55
N LYS A 85 10.82 15.02 4.20
CA LYS A 85 10.56 16.43 4.55
C LYS A 85 9.29 17.02 3.92
N ASP A 86 8.78 16.40 2.86
CA ASP A 86 7.53 16.78 2.19
C ASP A 86 6.30 16.05 2.77
N GLU A 87 6.48 15.39 3.93
CA GLU A 87 5.46 14.59 4.63
C GLU A 87 4.91 13.43 3.78
N ILE A 88 5.66 12.97 2.78
CA ILE A 88 5.36 11.73 2.06
C ILE A 88 5.68 10.57 3.00
N LYS A 89 4.72 9.68 3.18
CA LYS A 89 4.86 8.46 3.98
C LYS A 89 5.05 7.23 3.11
N ILE A 90 6.02 6.41 3.45
CA ILE A 90 6.12 5.01 3.05
C ILE A 90 5.68 4.15 4.23
N GLU A 91 4.70 3.28 4.05
CA GLU A 91 4.30 2.26 5.02
C GLU A 91 4.63 0.88 4.45
N VAL A 92 5.53 0.16 5.12
CA VAL A 92 5.93 -1.20 4.72
C VAL A 92 5.22 -2.20 5.61
N MET A 93 4.56 -3.16 4.98
CA MET A 93 3.72 -4.15 5.62
C MET A 93 4.17 -5.56 5.26
N ILE A 94 4.07 -6.47 6.21
CA ILE A 94 4.38 -7.88 6.00
C ILE A 94 3.12 -8.59 5.50
N SER A 95 3.26 -9.37 4.42
CA SER A 95 2.17 -10.21 3.91
C SER A 95 2.67 -11.53 3.36
N ASP A 96 1.88 -12.58 3.59
CA ASP A 96 2.06 -13.92 3.03
C ASP A 96 1.51 -14.07 1.59
N GLU A 97 1.03 -12.99 0.99
CA GLU A 97 0.39 -13.05 -0.32
C GLU A 97 1.41 -13.12 -1.46
N MET A 98 1.06 -13.88 -2.51
CA MET A 98 1.83 -13.91 -3.76
C MET A 98 1.68 -12.57 -4.49
N PHE A 99 2.80 -12.01 -4.95
CA PHE A 99 2.78 -10.78 -5.73
C PHE A 99 2.51 -11.07 -7.21
N HIS A 100 1.91 -10.10 -7.88
CA HIS A 100 1.56 -10.16 -9.29
C HIS A 100 2.32 -9.08 -10.06
N ASP A 101 3.08 -9.47 -11.09
CA ASP A 101 3.68 -8.50 -12.00
C ASP A 101 2.59 -7.82 -12.83
N ILE A 102 2.47 -6.50 -12.69
CA ILE A 102 1.63 -5.67 -13.53
C ILE A 102 2.54 -4.70 -14.28
N ASN A 103 2.82 -4.98 -15.54
CA ASN A 103 3.68 -4.17 -16.40
C ASN A 103 5.07 -3.87 -15.79
N GLY A 104 5.71 -4.87 -15.17
CA GLY A 104 7.04 -4.74 -14.57
C GLY A 104 7.05 -4.14 -13.16
N VAL A 105 5.89 -4.02 -12.51
CA VAL A 105 5.78 -3.58 -11.11
C VAL A 105 5.06 -4.67 -10.31
N PRO A 106 5.73 -5.29 -9.32
CA PRO A 106 5.09 -6.23 -8.40
C PRO A 106 3.96 -5.53 -7.64
N CYS A 107 2.78 -6.13 -7.64
CA CYS A 107 1.58 -5.62 -6.99
C CYS A 107 0.95 -6.68 -6.08
N GLY A 108 0.39 -6.25 -4.96
CA GLY A 108 -0.44 -7.10 -4.11
C GLY A 108 -1.77 -7.50 -4.74
N SER A 109 -2.52 -8.37 -4.04
CA SER A 109 -3.84 -8.79 -4.47
C SER A 109 -4.89 -7.72 -4.19
N ILE A 110 -5.70 -7.39 -5.20
CA ILE A 110 -6.89 -6.54 -4.98
C ILE A 110 -7.83 -7.19 -3.97
N LYS A 111 -7.99 -8.51 -4.02
CA LYS A 111 -8.87 -9.24 -3.10
C LYS A 111 -8.41 -9.09 -1.65
N LYS A 112 -7.11 -9.26 -1.37
CA LYS A 112 -6.55 -9.06 -0.03
C LYS A 112 -6.66 -7.59 0.40
N LEU A 113 -6.40 -6.63 -0.49
CA LEU A 113 -6.61 -5.21 -0.21
C LEU A 113 -8.07 -4.89 0.14
N ILE A 114 -9.05 -5.42 -0.60
CA ILE A 114 -10.48 -5.24 -0.31
C ILE A 114 -10.83 -5.84 1.05
N ASN A 115 -10.34 -7.05 1.34
CA ASN A 115 -10.56 -7.69 2.63
C ASN A 115 -9.96 -6.87 3.78
N ALA A 116 -8.72 -6.37 3.63
CA ALA A 116 -8.10 -5.49 4.61
C ALA A 116 -8.95 -4.23 4.84
N LYS A 117 -9.41 -3.57 3.77
CA LYS A 117 -10.34 -2.43 3.90
C LYS A 117 -11.64 -2.80 4.61
N ARG A 118 -12.19 -4.01 4.38
CA ARG A 118 -13.41 -4.48 5.06
C ARG A 118 -13.18 -4.65 6.55
N THR A 119 -12.04 -5.23 6.94
CA THR A 119 -11.63 -5.34 8.33
C THR A 119 -11.58 -3.96 8.98
N TYR A 120 -10.80 -3.01 8.44
CA TYR A 120 -10.74 -1.64 8.99
C TYR A 120 -12.10 -0.92 9.00
N SER A 121 -12.97 -1.14 8.00
CA SER A 121 -14.31 -0.55 7.98
C SER A 121 -15.24 -1.05 9.08
N THR A 122 -14.90 -2.18 9.73
CA THR A 122 -15.73 -2.83 10.76
C THR A 122 -15.10 -2.74 12.14
N SER A 123 -13.81 -3.07 12.28
CA SER A 123 -13.11 -3.23 13.56
C SER A 123 -12.25 -2.03 13.99
N ASP A 124 -11.96 -1.07 13.10
CA ASP A 124 -11.10 0.08 13.46
C ASP A 124 -11.78 0.96 14.52
N THR A 125 -11.07 1.21 15.62
CA THR A 125 -11.54 2.03 16.74
C THR A 125 -11.46 3.53 16.42
N ASN A 126 -10.62 3.91 15.44
CA ASN A 126 -10.56 5.29 14.95
C ASN A 126 -11.70 5.55 13.95
N TYR A 127 -12.68 6.36 14.36
CA TYR A 127 -13.85 6.69 13.55
C TYR A 127 -13.51 7.25 12.16
N ASN A 128 -12.52 8.15 12.07
CA ASN A 128 -12.14 8.79 10.82
C ASN A 128 -11.49 7.78 9.85
N SER A 129 -10.62 6.91 10.39
CA SER A 129 -10.02 5.81 9.63
C SER A 129 -11.10 4.83 9.14
N LYS A 130 -11.95 4.36 10.05
CA LYS A 130 -13.09 3.48 9.74
C LYS A 130 -13.94 4.04 8.59
N MET A 131 -14.38 5.30 8.70
CA MET A 131 -15.20 5.96 7.70
C MET A 131 -14.48 6.11 6.35
N LYS A 132 -13.18 6.42 6.37
CA LYS A 132 -12.34 6.46 5.16
C LYS A 132 -12.36 5.11 4.45
N HIS A 133 -12.20 4.00 5.17
CA HIS A 133 -12.23 2.65 4.60
C HIS A 133 -13.60 2.25 4.08
N THR A 134 -14.69 2.57 4.80
CA THR A 134 -16.07 2.34 4.35
C THR A 134 -16.35 3.04 3.02
N LEU A 135 -16.07 4.34 2.92
CA LEU A 135 -16.33 5.12 1.71
C LEU A 135 -15.46 4.68 0.52
N ASP A 136 -14.20 4.30 0.79
CA ASP A 136 -13.32 3.76 -0.24
C ASP A 136 -13.86 2.43 -0.80
N LEU A 137 -14.38 1.54 0.06
CA LEU A 137 -15.00 0.26 -0.35
C LEU A 137 -16.27 0.46 -1.16
N GLU A 138 -17.19 1.29 -0.67
CA GLU A 138 -18.43 1.61 -1.38
C GLU A 138 -18.10 2.11 -2.79
N TYR A 139 -17.16 3.06 -2.89
CA TYR A 139 -16.74 3.59 -4.19
C TYR A 139 -16.18 2.48 -5.10
N LEU A 140 -15.28 1.65 -4.59
CA LEU A 140 -14.67 0.57 -5.37
C LEU A 140 -15.71 -0.41 -5.91
N CYS A 141 -16.63 -0.86 -5.07
CA CYS A 141 -17.69 -1.80 -5.44
C CYS A 141 -18.70 -1.21 -6.45
N HIS A 142 -18.98 0.09 -6.40
CA HIS A 142 -19.94 0.72 -7.31
C HIS A 142 -19.34 1.15 -8.66
N ASN A 143 -18.04 1.47 -8.71
CA ASN A 143 -17.42 2.12 -9.86
C ASN A 143 -16.48 1.21 -10.66
N ASN A 144 -16.35 -0.06 -10.28
CA ASN A 144 -15.51 -1.02 -10.97
C ASN A 144 -16.26 -2.34 -11.13
N ASP A 145 -16.11 -2.98 -12.29
CA ASP A 145 -16.72 -4.29 -12.55
C ASP A 145 -16.21 -5.33 -11.55
N GLU A 146 -17.07 -6.27 -11.13
CA GLU A 146 -16.66 -7.35 -10.20
C GLU A 146 -15.44 -8.11 -10.69
N LYS A 147 -15.28 -8.27 -12.02
CA LYS A 147 -14.11 -8.91 -12.65
C LYS A 147 -12.79 -8.17 -12.41
N VAL A 148 -12.83 -6.86 -12.20
CA VAL A 148 -11.65 -6.04 -11.89
C VAL A 148 -11.24 -6.21 -10.43
N LEU A 149 -12.20 -6.58 -9.57
CA LEU A 149 -12.03 -6.73 -8.13
C LEU A 149 -11.84 -8.19 -7.68
N SER A 150 -12.16 -9.16 -8.54
CA SER A 150 -12.04 -10.61 -8.32
C SER A 150 -10.66 -11.15 -8.71
#